data_AF-A0A954G811-F1
#
_entry.id   AF-A0A954G811-F1
#
_cell.length_a   1.000
_cell.length_b   1.000
_cell.length_c   1.000
_cell.angle_alpha   90.00
_cell.angle_beta   90.00
_cell.angle_gamma   90.00
#
_symmetry.space_group_name_H-M   'P 1'
#
loop_
_entity.id
_entity.type
_entity.pdbx_description
1 polymer ?
#
loop_
_entity_poly.entity_id
_entity_poly.type
_entity_poly.pdbx_seq_one_letter_code
_entity_poly.pdbx_strand_id
1 'polypeptide(L)'
;FVCRMAEEADCGLLLDVTNVYVSSVNHEFDPVAYVEAIPAERVVQCHLAGHTNCGTHLIDTHDGHVVDPVWNLFRLLHQRTGGVATLLEWDAEIPPFPVVHQEVLKARQYMDENLAVPNVVVSEAEPVHVDTQAIPHPASFIVADFE
;
A
#
# COMPACT_ATOMS: atom_id res chain seq x y z
N PHE A 1 -0.78 5.57 19.33
CA PHE A 1 -2.15 5.97 18.95
C PHE A 1 -2.79 4.92 18.06
N VAL A 2 -2.31 4.71 16.82
CA VAL A 2 -2.93 3.80 15.84
C VAL A 2 -3.12 2.36 16.34
N CYS A 3 -2.16 1.79 17.09
CA CYS A 3 -2.31 0.43 17.65
C CYS A 3 -3.50 0.33 18.59
N ARG A 4 -3.67 1.30 19.51
CA ARG A 4 -4.80 1.35 20.45
C ARG A 4 -6.12 1.56 19.72
N MET A 5 -6.14 2.41 18.70
CA MET A 5 -7.34 2.62 17.87
C MET A 5 -7.76 1.31 17.19
N ALA A 6 -6.83 0.59 16.57
CA ALA A 6 -7.13 -0.67 15.89
C ALA A 6 -7.57 -1.78 16.86
N GLU A 7 -6.99 -1.81 18.06
CA GLU A 7 -7.40 -2.73 19.13
C GLU A 7 -8.82 -2.42 19.65
N GLU A 8 -9.12 -1.16 19.95
CA GLU A 8 -10.40 -0.76 20.54
C GLU A 8 -11.55 -0.80 19.53
N ALA A 9 -11.28 -0.49 18.26
CA ALA A 9 -12.25 -0.57 17.17
C ALA A 9 -12.35 -1.97 16.53
N ASP A 10 -11.48 -2.89 16.93
CA ASP A 10 -11.29 -4.22 16.33
C ASP A 10 -11.23 -4.22 14.80
N CYS A 11 -10.32 -3.42 14.24
CA CYS A 11 -10.12 -3.30 12.81
C CYS A 11 -8.70 -3.68 12.38
N GLY A 12 -8.57 -3.95 11.07
CA GLY A 12 -7.28 -4.11 10.40
C GLY A 12 -6.66 -2.77 10.03
N LEU A 13 -5.36 -2.80 9.76
CA LEU A 13 -4.55 -1.66 9.37
C LEU A 13 -4.08 -1.81 7.92
N LEU A 14 -4.28 -0.74 7.16
CA LEU A 14 -3.53 -0.47 5.95
C LEU A 14 -2.35 0.40 6.37
N LEU A 15 -1.13 -0.08 6.17
CA LEU A 15 0.07 0.64 6.57
C LEU A 15 0.80 1.18 5.34
N ASP A 16 0.78 2.49 5.17
CA ASP A 16 1.58 3.17 4.15
C ASP A 16 3.02 3.36 4.65
N VAL A 17 3.96 2.70 3.97
CA VAL A 17 5.39 2.72 4.33
C VAL A 17 6.02 4.06 3.96
N THR A 18 5.56 4.69 2.88
CA THR A 18 6.01 6.01 2.44
C THR A 18 5.63 7.05 3.47
N ASN A 19 4.39 6.99 3.96
CA ASN A 19 3.91 7.91 4.98
C ASN A 19 4.69 7.79 6.29
N VAL A 20 5.04 6.56 6.70
CA VAL A 20 5.92 6.34 7.86
C VAL A 20 7.27 7.01 7.65
N TYR A 21 7.89 6.84 6.47
CA TYR A 21 9.17 7.47 6.16
C TYR A 21 9.08 9.00 6.12
N VAL A 22 8.13 9.56 5.38
CA VAL A 22 7.89 11.01 5.28
C VAL A 22 7.67 11.62 6.67
N SER A 23 6.80 11.00 7.47
CA SER A 23 6.53 11.44 8.84
C SER A 23 7.78 11.38 9.71
N SER A 24 8.60 10.34 9.56
CA SER A 24 9.83 10.16 10.35
C SER A 24 10.87 11.24 10.09
N VAL A 25 11.01 11.65 8.83
CA VAL A 25 11.93 12.73 8.43
C VAL A 25 11.41 14.07 8.93
N ASN A 26 10.11 14.33 8.75
CA ASN A 26 9.51 15.61 9.11
C ASN A 26 9.41 15.84 10.63
N HIS A 27 9.33 14.76 11.42
CA HIS A 27 9.13 14.83 12.87
C HIS A 27 10.28 14.21 13.68
N GLU A 28 11.40 13.90 13.03
CA GLU A 28 12.65 13.46 13.65
C GLU A 28 12.49 12.23 14.57
N PHE A 29 11.78 11.21 14.10
CA PHE A 29 11.67 9.93 14.80
C PHE A 29 12.26 8.77 13.98
N ASP A 30 12.50 7.62 14.63
CA ASP A 30 13.01 6.43 13.96
C ASP A 30 11.89 5.65 13.25
N PRO A 31 11.90 5.56 11.91
CA PRO A 31 10.86 4.83 11.18
C PRO A 31 10.93 3.31 11.40
N VAL A 32 12.09 2.75 11.74
CA VAL A 32 12.23 1.31 12.05
C VAL A 32 11.48 1.00 13.34
N ALA A 33 11.73 1.78 14.39
CA ALA A 33 11.01 1.67 15.65
C ALA A 33 9.49 1.86 15.47
N TYR A 34 9.06 2.76 14.59
CA TYR A 34 7.65 2.92 14.24
C TYR A 34 7.08 1.62 13.66
N VAL A 35 7.72 1.07 12.63
CA VAL A 35 7.26 -0.17 11.99
C VAL A 35 7.21 -1.30 13.02
N GLU A 36 8.26 -1.48 13.82
CA GLU A 36 8.34 -2.53 14.86
C GLU A 36 7.27 -2.42 15.95
N ALA A 37 6.77 -1.22 16.22
CA ALA A 37 5.72 -0.98 17.20
C ALA A 37 4.30 -1.27 16.68
N ILE A 38 4.10 -1.37 15.36
CA ILE A 38 2.80 -1.74 14.78
C ILE A 38 2.53 -3.24 14.98
N PRO A 39 1.32 -3.64 15.43
CA PRO A 39 0.92 -5.05 15.55
C PRO A 39 0.82 -5.67 14.16
N ALA A 40 1.77 -6.54 13.81
CA ALA A 40 1.93 -7.08 12.46
C ALA A 40 0.71 -7.92 12.03
N GLU A 41 0.10 -8.64 12.96
CA GLU A 41 -1.11 -9.44 12.77
C GLU A 41 -2.35 -8.62 12.41
N ARG A 42 -2.34 -7.30 12.66
CA ARG A 42 -3.41 -6.40 12.27
C ARG A 42 -3.16 -5.73 10.92
N VAL A 43 -1.95 -5.77 10.39
CA VAL A 43 -1.66 -5.19 9.07
C VAL A 43 -2.21 -6.12 8.00
N VAL A 44 -3.18 -5.65 7.23
CA VAL A 44 -3.84 -6.44 6.17
C VAL A 44 -3.37 -6.05 4.76
N GLN A 45 -2.82 -4.84 4.63
CA GLN A 45 -2.31 -4.30 3.38
C GLN A 45 -1.18 -3.29 3.68
N CYS A 46 -0.24 -3.15 2.75
CA CYS A 46 0.73 -2.06 2.79
C CYS A 46 0.81 -1.31 1.46
N HIS A 47 1.13 -0.02 1.55
CA HIS A 47 1.27 0.89 0.41
C HIS A 47 2.69 1.40 0.25
N LEU A 48 3.06 1.67 -1.01
CA LEU A 48 4.36 2.19 -1.41
C LEU A 48 4.15 3.27 -2.48
N ALA A 49 4.85 4.39 -2.35
CA ALA A 49 4.71 5.52 -3.24
C ALA A 49 6.02 6.33 -3.31
N GLY A 50 6.14 7.13 -4.36
CA GLY A 50 7.13 8.21 -4.42
C GLY A 50 6.71 9.39 -3.56
N HIS A 51 7.68 10.18 -3.11
CA HIS A 51 7.46 11.42 -2.38
C HIS A 51 8.33 12.54 -2.95
N THR A 52 7.93 13.77 -2.72
CA THR A 52 8.70 14.96 -3.09
C THR A 52 9.54 15.44 -1.92
N ASN A 53 10.81 15.73 -2.17
CA ASN A 53 11.69 16.37 -1.21
C ASN A 53 11.74 17.88 -1.46
N CYS A 54 11.22 18.67 -0.52
CA CYS A 54 11.19 20.13 -0.59
C CYS A 54 12.42 20.79 0.09
N GLY A 55 13.46 20.01 0.41
CA GLY A 55 14.68 20.44 1.08
C GLY A 55 14.55 20.54 2.61
N THR A 56 13.45 21.13 3.10
CA THR A 56 13.17 21.26 4.55
C THR A 56 12.23 20.19 5.10
N HIS A 57 11.41 19.60 4.24
CA HIS A 57 10.43 18.58 4.58
C HIS A 57 10.14 17.71 3.36
N LEU A 58 9.53 16.56 3.59
CA LEU A 58 9.04 15.65 2.58
C LEU A 58 7.52 15.77 2.47
N ILE A 59 7.00 15.64 1.25
CA ILE A 59 5.56 15.61 0.96
C ILE A 59 5.25 14.28 0.27
N ASP A 60 4.26 13.58 0.78
CA ASP A 60 3.76 12.30 0.26
C ASP A 60 2.93 12.52 -1.01
N THR A 61 3.63 12.70 -2.14
CA THR A 61 3.01 13.20 -3.40
C THR A 61 2.50 12.11 -4.34
N HIS A 62 2.97 10.87 -4.19
CA HIS A 62 2.58 9.72 -5.02
C HIS A 62 2.80 9.94 -6.52
N ASP A 63 3.88 10.64 -6.87
CA ASP A 63 4.15 11.13 -8.23
C ASP A 63 5.51 10.67 -8.77
N GLY A 64 6.12 9.66 -8.14
CA GLY A 64 7.48 9.25 -8.47
C GLY A 64 7.84 7.83 -8.04
N HIS A 65 9.09 7.48 -8.31
CA HIS A 65 9.68 6.22 -7.88
C HIS A 65 9.82 6.14 -6.36
N VAL A 66 9.66 4.95 -5.82
CA VAL A 66 9.85 4.67 -4.40
C VAL A 66 11.35 4.66 -4.09
N VAL A 67 11.76 5.41 -3.08
CA VAL A 67 13.18 5.53 -2.71
C VAL A 67 13.67 4.34 -1.88
N ASP A 68 14.99 4.09 -1.88
CA ASP A 68 15.58 2.94 -1.19
C ASP A 68 15.29 2.87 0.32
N PRO A 69 15.26 3.98 1.09
CA PRO A 69 14.83 3.93 2.49
C PRO A 69 13.42 3.35 2.67
N VAL A 70 12.46 3.72 1.82
CA VAL A 70 11.09 3.19 1.86
C VAL A 70 11.08 1.71 1.49
N TRP A 71 11.84 1.30 0.48
CA TRP A 71 11.99 -0.12 0.13
C TRP A 71 12.60 -0.96 1.27
N ASN A 72 13.52 -0.39 2.04
CA ASN A 72 14.12 -1.07 3.19
C ASN A 72 13.12 -1.24 4.34
N LEU A 73 12.30 -0.23 4.62
CA LEU A 73 11.20 -0.33 5.58
C LEU A 73 10.13 -1.33 5.12
N PHE A 74 9.85 -1.37 3.82
CA PHE A 74 8.95 -2.36 3.23
C PHE A 74 9.43 -3.78 3.47
N ARG A 75 10.72 -4.07 3.27
CA ARG A 75 11.31 -5.39 3.57
C ARG A 75 11.08 -5.79 5.03
N LEU A 76 11.35 -4.87 5.97
CA LEU A 76 11.12 -5.10 7.39
C LEU A 76 9.65 -5.40 7.69
N LEU A 77 8.73 -4.58 7.16
CA LEU A 77 7.30 -4.78 7.33
C LEU A 77 6.86 -6.14 6.77
N HIS A 78 7.30 -6.46 5.55
CA HIS A 78 6.99 -7.70 4.86
C HIS A 78 7.42 -8.94 5.65
N GLN A 79 8.63 -8.90 6.25
CA GLN A 79 9.13 -9.95 7.13
C GLN A 79 8.28 -10.11 8.39
N ARG A 80 7.87 -9.00 9.01
CA ARG A 80 7.07 -9.02 10.24
C ARG A 80 5.65 -9.53 10.01
N THR A 81 5.04 -9.20 8.88
CA THR A 81 3.66 -9.59 8.56
C THR A 81 3.57 -10.96 7.90
N GLY A 82 4.70 -11.56 7.49
CA GLY A 82 4.72 -12.80 6.70
C GLY A 82 4.20 -12.62 5.27
N GLY A 83 4.14 -11.37 4.80
CA GLY A 83 3.60 -11.00 3.50
C GLY A 83 2.14 -10.62 3.53
N VAL A 84 1.86 -9.35 3.22
CA VAL A 84 0.52 -8.81 3.06
C VAL A 84 0.32 -8.28 1.66
N ALA A 85 -0.93 -8.03 1.27
CA ALA A 85 -1.24 -7.39 0.00
C ALA A 85 -0.45 -6.08 -0.12
N THR A 86 0.28 -5.90 -1.22
CA THR A 86 1.12 -4.74 -1.46
C THR A 86 0.56 -3.97 -2.65
N LEU A 87 0.29 -2.68 -2.46
CA LEU A 87 -0.12 -1.76 -3.52
C LEU A 87 0.99 -0.73 -3.73
N LEU A 88 1.34 -0.50 -5.00
CA LEU A 88 2.13 0.67 -5.38
C LEU A 88 1.17 1.77 -5.84
N GLU A 89 1.25 2.93 -5.21
CA GLU A 89 0.40 4.08 -5.49
C GLU A 89 1.12 5.06 -6.41
N TRP A 90 0.37 5.59 -7.38
CA TRP A 90 0.86 6.58 -8.33
C TRP A 90 -0.33 7.39 -8.85
N ASP A 91 -0.56 8.55 -8.24
CA ASP A 91 -1.82 9.28 -8.37
C ASP A 91 -1.68 10.58 -9.18
N ALA A 92 -0.44 11.05 -9.38
CA ALA A 92 -0.10 12.22 -10.19
C ALA A 92 1.12 11.94 -11.08
N GLU A 93 1.28 12.71 -12.17
CA GLU A 93 2.39 12.55 -13.13
C GLU A 93 2.60 11.08 -13.58
N ILE A 94 1.49 10.36 -13.78
CA ILE A 94 1.50 8.90 -14.02
C ILE A 94 2.30 8.57 -15.28
N PRO A 95 3.41 7.81 -15.17
CA PRO A 95 4.26 7.51 -16.31
C PRO A 95 3.63 6.40 -17.16
N PRO A 96 4.23 6.09 -18.34
CA PRO A 96 3.78 4.97 -19.15
C PRO A 96 3.74 3.65 -18.37
N PHE A 97 2.76 2.80 -18.67
CA PHE A 97 2.55 1.52 -17.99
C PHE A 97 3.82 0.68 -17.74
N PRO A 98 4.77 0.56 -18.69
CA PRO A 98 5.99 -0.20 -18.44
C PRO A 98 6.81 0.29 -17.24
N VAL A 99 6.75 1.60 -16.92
CA VAL A 99 7.47 2.20 -15.79
C VAL A 99 6.81 1.82 -14.47
N VAL A 100 5.50 2.05 -14.31
CA VAL A 100 4.78 1.66 -13.09
C VAL A 100 4.83 0.15 -12.85
N HIS A 101 4.74 -0.64 -13.93
CA HIS A 101 4.83 -2.09 -13.83
C HIS A 101 6.21 -2.56 -13.37
N GLN A 102 7.29 -1.95 -13.87
CA GLN A 102 8.65 -2.23 -13.40
C GLN A 102 8.84 -1.86 -11.92
N GLU A 103 8.29 -0.73 -11.48
CA GLU A 103 8.35 -0.31 -10.08
C GLU A 103 7.61 -1.29 -9.16
N VAL A 104 6.42 -1.76 -9.56
CA VAL A 104 5.70 -2.83 -8.82
C VAL A 104 6.53 -4.12 -8.79
N LEU A 105 7.15 -4.50 -9.91
CA LEU A 105 7.99 -5.71 -9.96
C LEU A 105 9.25 -5.60 -9.09
N LYS A 106 9.77 -4.39 -8.85
CA LYS A 106 10.89 -4.14 -7.92
C LYS A 106 10.56 -4.65 -6.51
N ALA A 107 9.29 -4.62 -6.09
CA ALA A 107 8.88 -5.11 -4.77
C ALA A 107 9.31 -6.55 -4.51
N ARG A 108 9.36 -7.41 -5.54
CA ARG A 108 9.82 -8.81 -5.42
C ARG A 108 11.25 -8.94 -4.89
N GLN A 109 12.10 -7.93 -5.12
CA GLN A 109 13.48 -7.91 -4.63
C GLN A 109 13.57 -7.63 -3.12
N TYR A 110 12.49 -7.12 -2.54
CA TYR A 110 12.39 -6.75 -1.13
C TYR A 110 11.41 -7.65 -0.36
N MET A 111 10.76 -8.57 -1.06
CA MET A 111 9.98 -9.65 -0.46
C MET A 111 10.90 -10.85 -0.20
N ASP A 112 10.74 -11.53 0.93
CA ASP A 112 11.46 -12.78 1.18
C ASP A 112 10.87 -13.90 0.31
N GLU A 113 11.69 -14.83 -0.17
CA GLU A 113 11.26 -15.92 -1.08
C GLU A 113 10.26 -16.91 -0.44
N ASN A 114 10.01 -16.82 0.87
CA ASN A 114 9.17 -17.75 1.62
C ASN A 114 7.66 -17.45 1.57
N LEU A 115 7.20 -16.61 0.65
CA LEU A 115 5.76 -16.41 0.47
C LEU A 115 5.12 -17.70 -0.03
N ALA A 116 4.30 -18.31 0.81
CA ALA A 116 3.37 -19.34 0.38
C ALA A 116 2.46 -18.72 -0.68
N VAL A 117 2.67 -19.06 -1.95
CA VAL A 117 1.73 -18.72 -3.01
C VAL A 117 0.42 -19.42 -2.63
N PRO A 118 -0.67 -18.71 -2.36
CA PRO A 118 -1.96 -19.36 -2.20
C PRO A 118 -2.21 -20.12 -3.50
N ASN A 119 -2.50 -21.42 -3.41
CA ASN A 119 -2.98 -22.18 -4.56
C ASN A 119 -4.31 -21.54 -5.00
N VAL A 120 -4.23 -20.59 -5.92
CA VAL A 120 -5.41 -20.09 -6.63
C VAL A 120 -5.86 -21.24 -7.51
N VAL A 121 -6.79 -22.03 -6.99
CA VAL A 121 -7.55 -22.98 -7.81
C VAL A 121 -8.43 -22.12 -8.71
N VAL A 122 -7.96 -21.86 -9.92
CA VAL A 122 -8.81 -21.34 -10.98
C VAL A 122 -9.76 -22.48 -11.34
N SER A 123 -10.98 -22.47 -10.78
CA SER A 123 -12.04 -23.29 -11.35
C SER A 123 -12.28 -22.76 -12.76
N GLU A 124 -12.31 -23.63 -13.77
CA GLU A 124 -12.79 -23.28 -15.10
C GLU A 124 -14.17 -22.63 -14.92
N ALA A 125 -14.24 -21.30 -15.09
CA ALA A 125 -15.50 -20.59 -15.00
C ALA A 125 -16.37 -21.04 -16.17
N GLU A 126 -17.60 -21.48 -15.88
CA GLU A 126 -18.61 -21.66 -16.92
C GLU A 126 -18.75 -20.36 -17.73
N PRO A 127 -19.00 -20.45 -19.05
CA PRO A 127 -19.09 -19.26 -19.89
C PRO A 127 -20.17 -18.31 -19.38
N VAL A 128 -19.73 -17.17 -18.83
CA VAL A 128 -20.61 -16.09 -18.40
C VAL A 128 -21.24 -15.47 -19.64
N HIS A 129 -22.56 -15.60 -19.77
CA HIS A 129 -23.32 -14.81 -20.73
C HIS A 129 -23.22 -13.33 -20.35
N VAL A 130 -22.49 -12.55 -21.14
CA VAL A 130 -22.38 -11.10 -20.96
C VAL A 130 -23.65 -10.45 -21.45
N ASP A 131 -24.49 -10.00 -20.51
CA ASP A 131 -25.54 -9.02 -20.78
C ASP A 131 -24.86 -7.65 -20.95
N THR A 132 -24.95 -7.08 -22.15
CA THR A 132 -24.23 -5.84 -22.54
C THR A 132 -24.88 -4.57 -21.97
N GLN A 133 -25.85 -4.67 -21.06
CA GLN A 133 -26.62 -3.51 -20.59
C GLN A 133 -26.27 -2.94 -19.21
N ALA A 134 -25.25 -3.41 -18.50
CA ALA A 134 -24.86 -2.75 -17.25
C ALA A 134 -23.36 -2.89 -16.97
N ILE A 135 -22.61 -1.80 -17.17
CA ILE A 135 -21.30 -1.60 -16.54
C ILE A 135 -21.56 -0.76 -15.28
N PRO A 136 -21.36 -1.27 -14.07
CA PRO A 136 -21.42 -0.43 -12.88
C PRO A 136 -20.17 0.45 -12.82
N HIS A 137 -20.36 1.74 -13.06
CA HIS A 137 -19.34 2.78 -12.88
C HIS A 137 -19.30 3.18 -11.39
N PRO A 138 -18.11 3.41 -10.78
CA PRO A 138 -17.97 3.81 -9.37
C PRO A 138 -18.51 5.21 -9.01
N ALA A 139 -19.31 5.85 -9.88
CA ALA A 139 -19.89 7.17 -9.64
C ALA A 139 -21.18 7.13 -8.79
N SER A 140 -21.62 5.96 -8.35
CA SER A 140 -22.82 5.79 -7.51
C SER A 140 -22.49 5.82 -6.01
N PHE A 141 -21.69 6.78 -5.56
CA PHE A 141 -21.67 7.15 -4.15
C PHE A 141 -22.61 8.33 -3.95
N ILE A 142 -23.59 8.09 -3.08
CA ILE A 142 -24.68 8.98 -2.68
C ILE A 142 -24.09 10.31 -2.19
N VAL A 143 -24.45 11.41 -2.84
CA VAL A 143 -24.33 12.75 -2.24
C VAL A 143 -25.50 12.85 -1.26
N ALA A 144 -25.21 13.11 0.02
CA ALA A 144 -26.25 13.44 0.98
C ALA A 144 -26.78 14.84 0.65
N ASP A 145 -28.03 14.92 0.20
CA ASP A 145 -28.73 16.20 0.09
C ASP A 145 -28.96 16.74 1.50
N PHE A 146 -28.43 17.94 1.78
CA PHE A 146 -28.84 18.73 2.93
C PHE A 146 -29.93 19.71 2.47
N GLU A 147 -31.09 19.67 3.13
CA GLU A 147 -32.19 20.66 2.96
C GLU A 147 -31.78 22.07 3.41
#